data_AF-A0A3N1KGW8-F1
#
_entry.id   AF-A0A3N1KGW8-F1
#
_cell.length_a   1.000
_cell.length_b   1.000
_cell.length_c   1.000
_cell.angle_alpha   90.00
_cell.angle_beta   90.00
_cell.angle_gamma   90.00
#
_symmetry.space_group_name_H-M   'P 1'
#
loop_
_entity.id
_entity.type
_entity.pdbx_description
1 polymer ?
#
loop_
_entity_poly.entity_id
_entity_poly.type
_entity_poly.pdbx_seq_one_letter_code
_entity_poly.pdbx_strand_id
1 'polypeptide(L)'
;MKSTTTTALVAAGALLVGGIATAAFMKGGSSSPDAVTAAQTRPTLDTTPLADDGARTDQLAIEDKAGKLEYADIVKVDPLTKKEKAYATVIGTEPVRETSSTQTPHEVCQDVVVQERLPERDGNVGGTVAGAVIGGLLGNQVGGGNGRKAATAAGAVAGGMIGNQVDKRHVGGRVVNRTERQCHTETATSESTRVTGYNVTYRNEDGTTGTMRMASKPGNRIPMGTTNAVTGYNVTYRYDGAEKTVKMDNKPSSDRLPVIDGQLVTQTAALDANRQ
;
A
#
# COMPACT_ATOMS: atom_id res chain seq x y z
N MET A 1 -0.33 -38.09 6.58
CA MET A 1 0.94 -37.35 6.78
C MET A 1 0.58 -35.95 7.25
N LYS A 2 1.09 -35.51 8.42
CA LYS A 2 0.79 -34.21 9.02
C LYS A 2 1.48 -33.11 8.21
N SER A 3 0.73 -32.13 7.68
CA SER A 3 1.32 -30.90 7.14
C SER A 3 1.64 -29.95 8.29
N THR A 4 2.93 -29.72 8.50
CA THR A 4 3.43 -28.71 9.42
C THR A 4 3.60 -27.40 8.65
N THR A 5 2.75 -26.43 8.93
CA THR A 5 2.83 -25.07 8.40
C THR A 5 3.92 -24.30 9.15
N THR A 6 5.04 -24.02 8.51
CA THR A 6 6.12 -23.20 9.07
C THR A 6 5.93 -21.74 8.65
N THR A 7 5.44 -20.92 9.59
CA THR A 7 5.30 -19.47 9.46
C THR A 7 6.64 -18.81 9.84
N ALA A 8 7.33 -18.20 8.89
CA ALA A 8 8.51 -17.38 9.16
C ALA A 8 8.08 -15.91 9.33
N LEU A 9 8.17 -15.40 10.56
CA LEU A 9 8.03 -13.99 10.92
C LEU A 9 9.37 -13.28 10.73
N VAL A 10 9.46 -12.34 9.80
CA VAL A 10 10.58 -11.41 9.69
C VAL A 10 10.16 -10.08 10.30
N ALA A 11 10.61 -9.84 11.53
CA ALA A 11 10.52 -8.56 12.22
C ALA A 11 11.72 -7.70 11.80
N ALA A 12 11.48 -6.66 11.02
CA ALA A 12 12.47 -5.61 10.75
C ALA A 12 12.02 -4.33 11.47
N GLY A 13 12.69 -4.04 12.59
CA GLY A 13 12.63 -2.75 13.26
C GLY A 13 13.80 -1.87 12.84
N ALA A 14 13.55 -0.58 12.64
CA ALA A 14 14.49 0.54 12.80
C ALA A 14 13.68 1.85 12.65
N LEU A 15 13.47 2.60 13.74
CA LEU A 15 14.26 3.78 14.14
C LEU A 15 14.25 4.93 13.11
N LEU A 16 13.32 5.87 13.28
CA LEU A 16 13.52 7.27 12.89
C LEU A 16 12.96 8.19 13.97
N VAL A 17 13.84 8.58 14.89
CA VAL A 17 13.67 9.73 15.78
C VAL A 17 14.02 10.97 14.95
N GLY A 18 13.01 11.77 14.61
CA GLY A 18 13.18 13.08 13.97
C GLY A 18 12.71 14.17 14.91
N GLY A 19 13.64 14.78 15.64
CA GLY A 19 13.39 15.91 16.52
C GLY A 19 13.08 17.18 15.73
N ILE A 20 12.00 17.85 16.11
CA ILE A 20 11.60 19.18 15.63
C ILE A 20 12.42 20.23 16.39
N ALA A 21 13.25 20.98 15.67
CA ALA A 21 13.97 22.13 16.20
C ALA A 21 13.05 23.36 16.18
N THR A 22 12.75 23.91 17.36
CA THR A 22 12.08 25.20 17.54
C THR A 22 13.13 26.31 17.56
N ALA A 23 13.08 27.22 16.58
CA ALA A 23 13.86 28.46 16.62
C ALA A 23 13.08 29.53 17.39
N ALA A 24 13.54 29.83 18.61
CA ALA A 24 13.15 31.01 19.36
C ALA A 24 14.03 32.19 18.94
N PHE A 25 13.44 33.29 18.50
CA PHE A 25 14.15 34.55 18.29
C PHE A 25 13.80 35.50 19.43
N MET A 26 14.78 35.78 20.29
CA MET A 26 14.68 36.73 21.40
C MET A 26 15.30 38.08 21.04
N LYS A 27 14.47 39.12 21.15
CA LYS A 27 14.66 40.42 21.82
C LYS A 27 16.09 40.96 22.08
N GLY A 28 16.30 42.20 21.65
CA GLY A 28 17.30 43.15 22.16
C GLY A 28 17.60 44.20 21.06
N GLY A 29 17.64 45.50 21.26
CA GLY A 29 17.55 46.36 22.44
C GLY A 29 17.35 47.81 21.99
N SER A 30 17.06 48.67 22.95
CA SER A 30 16.97 50.13 22.86
C SER A 30 18.23 50.79 22.33
N SER A 31 18.10 51.93 21.61
CA SER A 31 18.94 53.14 21.73
C SER A 31 18.45 54.22 20.74
N SER A 32 18.11 55.40 21.23
CA SER A 32 18.07 56.66 20.45
C SER A 32 19.49 57.04 19.99
N PRO A 33 19.67 57.91 18.97
CA PRO A 33 19.84 59.33 19.30
C PRO A 33 19.36 60.36 18.24
N ASP A 34 19.11 61.55 18.78
CA ASP A 34 19.42 62.92 18.34
C ASP A 34 18.95 63.55 17.01
N ALA A 35 18.23 64.65 17.28
CA ALA A 35 17.97 65.88 16.56
C ALA A 35 19.02 66.39 15.55
N VAL A 36 18.49 66.97 14.46
CA VAL A 36 19.13 68.12 13.80
C VAL A 36 18.08 69.19 13.46
N THR A 37 18.32 70.33 14.07
CA THR A 37 17.98 71.73 13.79
C THR A 37 17.38 72.09 12.42
N ALA A 38 16.27 72.84 12.44
CA ALA A 38 16.01 73.90 11.47
C ALA A 38 15.28 75.05 12.16
N ALA A 39 15.99 76.16 12.34
CA ALA A 39 15.43 77.45 12.70
C ALA A 39 14.69 78.05 11.51
N GLN A 40 13.57 78.74 11.74
CA GLN A 40 13.27 80.02 11.08
C GLN A 40 12.03 80.71 11.70
N THR A 41 12.34 81.84 12.33
CA THR A 41 11.65 83.14 12.24
C THR A 41 10.16 83.24 12.60
N ARG A 42 9.91 83.84 13.78
CA ARG A 42 8.62 84.44 14.16
C ARG A 42 8.42 85.77 13.42
N PRO A 43 7.22 86.07 12.90
CA PRO A 43 6.76 87.45 12.77
C PRO A 43 6.00 87.84 14.05
N THR A 44 6.39 88.98 14.62
CA THR A 44 5.66 89.71 15.65
C THR A 44 4.40 90.30 15.04
N LEU A 45 3.23 90.00 15.61
CA LEU A 45 1.99 90.70 15.27
C LEU A 45 1.68 91.72 16.36
N ASP A 46 1.61 92.98 15.94
CA ASP A 46 1.24 94.17 16.71
C ASP A 46 -0.12 94.01 17.40
N THR A 47 -0.15 94.40 18.67
CA THR A 47 -1.37 94.63 19.43
C THR A 47 -1.75 96.12 19.35
N THR A 48 -2.71 96.45 18.49
CA THR A 48 -3.55 97.64 18.67
C THR A 48 -5.01 97.33 18.29
N PRO A 49 -5.99 97.74 19.11
CA PRO A 49 -7.39 97.37 18.93
C PRO A 49 -8.08 98.34 17.97
N LEU A 50 -8.68 97.83 16.90
CA LEU A 50 -9.69 98.57 16.15
C LEU A 50 -11.03 97.85 16.32
N ALA A 51 -12.01 98.65 16.70
CA ALA A 51 -13.37 98.29 16.98
C ALA A 51 -14.17 98.03 15.69
N ASP A 52 -15.24 97.27 15.89
CA ASP A 52 -16.53 97.34 15.20
C ASP A 52 -16.54 96.99 13.71
N ASP A 53 -17.06 95.80 13.42
CA ASP A 53 -17.93 95.56 12.27
C ASP A 53 -18.81 94.34 12.61
N GLY A 54 -20.06 94.64 13.02
CA GLY A 54 -21.08 93.65 13.32
C GLY A 54 -21.38 92.75 12.14
N ALA A 55 -20.90 91.52 12.19
CA ALA A 55 -21.41 90.42 11.39
C ALA A 55 -22.04 89.39 12.35
N ARG A 56 -23.36 89.25 12.22
CA ARG A 56 -24.22 88.29 12.90
C ARG A 56 -23.50 86.98 13.19
N THR A 57 -23.62 86.51 14.42
CA THR A 57 -23.64 85.09 14.71
C THR A 57 -24.88 84.49 14.04
N ASP A 58 -24.82 84.31 12.72
CA ASP A 58 -25.62 83.29 12.06
C ASP A 58 -25.00 81.98 12.52
N GLN A 59 -25.45 81.56 13.69
CA GLN A 59 -25.43 80.19 14.13
C GLN A 59 -26.18 79.43 13.04
N LEU A 60 -25.43 78.97 12.03
CA LEU A 60 -25.87 77.93 11.14
C LEU A 60 -26.14 76.74 12.06
N ALA A 61 -27.39 76.65 12.50
CA ALA A 61 -27.98 75.40 12.87
C ALA A 61 -27.88 74.52 11.62
N ILE A 62 -26.73 73.87 11.48
CA ILE A 62 -26.68 72.60 10.79
C ILE A 62 -27.64 71.76 11.61
N GLU A 63 -28.89 71.69 11.16
CA GLU A 63 -29.83 70.70 11.63
C GLU A 63 -29.10 69.38 11.50
N ASP A 64 -28.78 68.82 12.67
CA ASP A 64 -28.08 67.57 12.89
C ASP A 64 -28.98 66.43 12.39
N LYS A 65 -29.17 66.37 11.07
CA LYS A 65 -29.81 65.26 10.34
C LYS A 65 -28.77 64.20 9.98
N ALA A 66 -27.61 64.22 10.63
CA ALA A 66 -26.82 63.02 10.77
C ALA A 66 -27.51 62.19 11.86
N GLY A 67 -28.33 61.21 11.46
CA GLY A 67 -28.99 60.29 12.39
C GLY A 67 -27.99 59.83 13.44
N LYS A 68 -28.37 59.95 14.72
CA LYS A 68 -27.50 59.67 15.87
C LYS A 68 -26.94 58.25 15.71
N LEU A 69 -25.65 58.14 15.43
CA LEU A 69 -25.01 56.83 15.26
C LEU A 69 -24.87 56.19 16.63
N GLU A 70 -25.70 55.20 16.89
CA GLU A 70 -25.70 54.43 18.11
C GLU A 70 -25.18 53.02 17.87
N TYR A 71 -24.93 52.29 18.95
CA TYR A 71 -24.39 50.94 18.88
C TYR A 71 -25.15 50.02 19.82
N ALA A 72 -25.48 48.84 19.32
CA ALA A 72 -25.99 47.73 20.10
C ALA A 72 -24.83 46.78 20.45
N ASP A 73 -24.71 46.39 21.72
CA ASP A 73 -23.68 45.44 22.14
C ASP A 73 -24.13 44.00 21.81
N ILE A 74 -23.25 43.22 21.20
CA ILE A 74 -23.53 41.81 20.87
C ILE A 74 -23.36 40.96 22.13
N VAL A 75 -24.41 40.21 22.48
CA VAL A 75 -24.44 39.31 23.64
C VAL A 75 -24.09 37.88 23.23
N LYS A 76 -24.57 37.42 22.07
CA LYS A 76 -24.40 36.04 21.62
C LYS A 76 -24.35 35.92 20.10
N VAL A 77 -23.52 35.02 19.60
CA VAL A 77 -23.42 34.68 18.16
C VAL A 77 -23.52 33.17 17.99
N ASP A 78 -24.66 32.69 17.50
CA ASP A 78 -24.89 31.28 17.21
C ASP A 78 -24.83 31.02 15.70
N PRO A 79 -23.92 30.16 15.20
CA PRO A 79 -23.88 29.82 13.78
C PRO A 79 -25.10 28.97 13.37
N LEU A 80 -25.72 29.34 12.26
CA LEU A 80 -26.73 28.54 11.59
C LEU A 80 -26.05 27.58 10.63
N THR A 81 -26.25 26.28 10.82
CA THR A 81 -25.65 25.25 9.98
C THR A 81 -26.70 24.46 9.20
N LYS A 82 -26.34 24.07 7.98
CA LYS A 82 -27.14 23.19 7.12
C LYS A 82 -26.30 22.00 6.70
N LYS A 83 -26.93 20.82 6.65
CA LYS A 83 -26.31 19.60 6.14
C LYS A 83 -26.21 19.67 4.62
N GLU A 84 -25.00 19.56 4.11
CA GLU A 84 -24.71 19.54 2.68
C GLU A 84 -23.79 18.36 2.34
N LYS A 85 -23.79 17.95 1.06
CA LYS A 85 -22.94 16.83 0.61
C LYS A 85 -21.50 17.29 0.52
N ALA A 86 -20.62 16.60 1.23
CA ALA A 86 -19.18 16.84 1.17
C ALA A 86 -18.53 15.99 0.09
N TYR A 87 -17.58 16.57 -0.64
CA TYR A 87 -16.81 15.88 -1.66
C TYR A 87 -15.32 16.14 -1.47
N ALA A 88 -14.50 15.13 -1.72
CA ALA A 88 -13.06 15.28 -1.82
C ALA A 88 -12.62 15.17 -3.29
N THR A 89 -11.56 15.89 -3.65
CA THR A 89 -10.93 15.80 -4.98
C THR A 89 -9.88 14.70 -4.97
N VAL A 90 -9.91 13.82 -5.97
CA VAL A 90 -8.91 12.77 -6.12
C VAL A 90 -7.63 13.36 -6.69
N ILE A 91 -6.51 13.12 -6.00
CA ILE A 91 -5.18 13.59 -6.42
C ILE A 91 -4.24 12.43 -6.76
N GLY A 92 -4.55 11.20 -6.35
CA GLY A 92 -3.76 10.00 -6.67
C GLY A 92 -4.59 8.73 -6.64
N THR A 93 -4.24 7.76 -7.48
CA THR A 93 -4.92 6.45 -7.55
C THR A 93 -3.92 5.36 -7.91
N GLU A 94 -3.66 4.47 -6.96
CA GLU A 94 -2.72 3.36 -7.11
C GLU A 94 -3.49 2.02 -7.09
N PRO A 95 -3.38 1.19 -8.14
CA PRO A 95 -4.04 -0.11 -8.18
C PRO A 95 -3.36 -1.10 -7.23
N VAL A 96 -4.16 -1.85 -6.49
CA VAL A 96 -3.69 -2.91 -5.60
C VAL A 96 -3.91 -4.24 -6.30
N ARG A 97 -2.81 -4.97 -6.50
CA ARG A 97 -2.79 -6.23 -7.25
C ARG A 97 -2.57 -7.40 -6.32
N GLU A 98 -3.29 -8.49 -6.58
CA GLU A 98 -3.06 -9.78 -5.94
C GLU A 98 -2.70 -10.80 -7.02
N THR A 99 -1.65 -11.58 -6.74
CA THR A 99 -1.22 -12.69 -7.58
C THR A 99 -1.59 -13.99 -6.90
N SER A 100 -2.29 -14.86 -7.61
CA SER A 100 -2.60 -16.21 -7.18
C SER A 100 -1.81 -17.20 -8.02
N SER A 101 -1.21 -18.19 -7.37
CA SER A 101 -0.47 -19.27 -8.02
C SER A 101 -1.22 -20.58 -7.81
N THR A 102 -1.45 -21.32 -8.90
CA THR A 102 -2.07 -22.64 -8.87
C THR A 102 -1.06 -23.65 -9.41
N GLN A 103 -0.85 -24.72 -8.65
CA GLN A 103 0.01 -25.84 -9.04
C GLN A 103 -0.86 -26.99 -9.54
N THR A 104 -0.59 -27.48 -10.75
CA THR A 104 -1.33 -28.60 -11.34
C THR A 104 -0.34 -29.74 -11.65
N PRO A 105 -0.45 -30.89 -10.96
CA PRO A 105 0.35 -32.06 -11.28
C PRO A 105 -0.13 -32.65 -12.60
N HIS A 106 0.79 -32.99 -13.48
CA HIS A 106 0.53 -33.75 -14.70
C HIS A 106 1.57 -34.86 -14.84
N GLU A 107 1.13 -35.99 -15.37
CA GLU A 107 1.99 -37.15 -15.57
C GLU A 107 2.68 -37.05 -16.92
N VAL A 108 4.01 -37.07 -16.91
CA VAL A 108 4.84 -37.07 -18.11
C VAL A 108 5.42 -38.47 -18.26
N CYS A 109 5.03 -39.16 -19.33
CA CYS A 109 5.52 -40.50 -19.64
C CYS A 109 6.49 -40.46 -20.82
N GLN A 110 7.64 -41.11 -20.66
CA GLN A 110 8.64 -41.28 -21.71
C GLN A 110 8.99 -42.76 -21.87
N ASP A 111 9.18 -43.17 -23.13
CA ASP A 111 9.68 -44.49 -23.48
C ASP A 111 11.22 -44.48 -23.37
N VAL A 112 11.75 -45.15 -22.36
CA VAL A 112 13.19 -45.28 -22.17
C VAL A 112 13.64 -46.69 -22.51
N VAL A 113 14.79 -46.80 -23.18
CA VAL A 113 15.39 -48.11 -23.49
C VAL A 113 16.25 -48.53 -22.31
N VAL A 114 15.77 -49.49 -21.53
CA VAL A 114 16.53 -50.09 -20.44
C VAL A 114 17.26 -51.34 -20.94
N GLN A 115 18.49 -51.52 -20.47
CA GLN A 115 19.27 -52.72 -20.75
C GLN A 115 19.03 -53.73 -19.64
N GLU A 116 18.21 -54.75 -19.92
CA GLU A 116 17.97 -55.84 -19.00
C GLU A 116 18.89 -57.02 -19.36
N ARG A 117 19.67 -57.48 -18.38
CA ARG A 117 20.44 -58.73 -18.52
C ARG A 117 19.51 -59.87 -18.13
N LEU A 118 19.13 -60.71 -19.10
CA LEU A 118 18.31 -61.88 -18.79
C LEU A 118 19.04 -62.77 -17.78
N PRO A 119 18.30 -63.40 -16.83
CA PRO A 119 18.89 -64.38 -15.94
C PRO A 119 19.55 -65.48 -16.77
N GLU A 120 20.82 -65.75 -16.47
CA GLU A 120 21.60 -66.84 -17.05
C GLU A 120 20.77 -68.11 -16.88
N ARG A 121 20.29 -68.69 -17.98
CA ARG A 121 19.74 -70.04 -17.93
C ARG A 121 20.95 -70.91 -17.63
N ASP A 122 21.09 -71.31 -16.36
CA ASP A 122 22.10 -72.28 -15.94
C ASP A 122 22.06 -73.44 -16.93
N GLY A 123 23.07 -73.44 -17.79
CA GLY A 123 23.24 -74.40 -18.86
C GLY A 123 23.54 -75.74 -18.23
N ASN A 124 22.48 -76.48 -17.90
CA ASN A 124 22.47 -77.92 -17.90
C ASN A 124 23.66 -78.57 -17.14
N VAL A 125 23.74 -78.33 -15.83
CA VAL A 125 24.61 -79.11 -14.92
C VAL A 125 24.33 -80.63 -15.04
N GLY A 126 23.15 -81.02 -15.57
CA GLY A 126 22.80 -82.41 -15.87
C GLY A 126 23.62 -83.06 -17.00
N GLY A 127 24.17 -82.29 -17.96
CA GLY A 127 24.92 -82.85 -19.09
C GLY A 127 26.31 -83.36 -18.70
N THR A 128 27.00 -82.63 -17.83
CA THR A 128 28.37 -82.94 -17.41
C THR A 128 28.43 -84.13 -16.44
N VAL A 129 27.39 -84.30 -15.60
CA VAL A 129 27.29 -85.46 -14.71
C VAL A 129 26.96 -86.74 -15.49
N ALA A 130 26.11 -86.68 -16.52
CA ALA A 130 25.78 -87.84 -17.34
C ALA A 130 26.97 -88.35 -18.17
N GLY A 131 27.79 -87.44 -18.74
CA GLY A 131 28.98 -87.81 -19.52
C GLY A 131 30.05 -88.54 -18.69
N ALA A 132 30.24 -88.12 -17.44
CA ALA A 132 31.19 -88.77 -16.52
C ALA A 132 30.75 -90.19 -16.11
N VAL A 133 29.45 -90.40 -15.90
CA VAL A 133 28.91 -91.72 -15.55
C VAL A 133 28.98 -92.69 -16.74
N ILE A 134 28.60 -92.22 -17.94
CA ILE A 134 28.64 -93.04 -19.16
C ILE A 134 30.09 -93.39 -19.55
N GLY A 135 31.02 -92.43 -19.47
CA GLY A 135 32.45 -92.67 -19.73
C GLY A 135 33.10 -93.58 -18.69
N GLY A 136 32.72 -93.45 -17.41
CA GLY A 136 33.23 -94.29 -16.32
C GLY A 136 32.74 -95.74 -16.39
N LEU A 137 31.50 -95.98 -16.84
CA LEU A 137 30.98 -97.35 -16.99
C LEU A 137 31.51 -98.06 -18.23
N LEU A 138 31.66 -97.36 -19.36
CA LEU A 138 32.20 -97.95 -20.60
C LEU A 138 33.71 -98.26 -20.47
N GLY A 139 34.48 -97.43 -19.75
CA GLY A 139 35.90 -97.67 -19.50
C GLY A 139 36.20 -98.90 -18.64
N ASN A 140 35.25 -99.38 -17.83
CA ASN A 140 35.44 -100.53 -16.94
C ASN A 140 35.31 -101.90 -17.64
N GLN A 141 34.81 -101.93 -18.88
CA GLN A 141 34.56 -103.19 -19.61
C GLN A 141 35.72 -103.62 -20.52
N VAL A 142 36.70 -102.76 -20.77
CA VAL A 142 37.85 -103.04 -21.66
C VAL A 142 39.11 -103.31 -20.83
N GLY A 143 39.55 -104.57 -20.78
CA GLY A 143 40.81 -105.00 -20.14
C GLY A 143 40.58 -105.84 -18.88
N GLY A 144 41.50 -106.74 -18.52
CA GLY A 144 41.43 -107.57 -17.30
C GLY A 144 42.61 -107.29 -16.35
N GLY A 145 42.40 -107.45 -15.04
CA GLY A 145 43.44 -107.27 -14.01
C GLY A 145 43.64 -105.83 -13.52
N ASN A 146 44.73 -105.59 -12.76
CA ASN A 146 45.05 -104.30 -12.10
C ASN A 146 45.14 -103.08 -13.05
N GLY A 147 45.18 -103.29 -14.37
CA GLY A 147 45.11 -102.24 -15.38
C GLY A 147 43.75 -101.54 -15.47
N ARG A 148 42.64 -102.16 -15.02
CA ARG A 148 41.30 -101.54 -15.03
C ARG A 148 41.21 -100.26 -14.21
N LYS A 149 41.81 -100.27 -13.00
CA LYS A 149 41.74 -99.13 -12.09
C LYS A 149 42.48 -97.90 -12.63
N ALA A 150 43.58 -98.12 -13.33
CA ALA A 150 44.35 -97.05 -13.95
C ALA A 150 43.62 -96.43 -15.17
N ALA A 151 42.99 -97.26 -16.01
CA ALA A 151 42.27 -96.79 -17.20
C ALA A 151 41.03 -95.95 -16.85
N THR A 152 40.25 -96.35 -15.85
CA THR A 152 39.07 -95.57 -15.39
C THR A 152 39.49 -94.23 -14.77
N ALA A 153 40.57 -94.20 -13.99
CA ALA A 153 41.10 -92.97 -13.42
C ALA A 153 41.62 -92.02 -14.51
N ALA A 154 42.30 -92.55 -15.54
CA ALA A 154 42.78 -91.77 -16.67
C ALA A 154 41.63 -91.20 -17.54
N GLY A 155 40.58 -92.00 -17.80
CA GLY A 155 39.41 -91.56 -18.57
C GLY A 155 38.61 -90.44 -17.89
N ALA A 156 38.46 -90.49 -16.56
CA ALA A 156 37.79 -89.45 -15.78
C ALA A 156 38.58 -88.13 -15.77
N VAL A 157 39.91 -88.20 -15.66
CA VAL A 157 40.78 -87.00 -15.69
C VAL A 157 40.83 -86.39 -17.09
N ALA A 158 40.91 -87.21 -18.14
CA ALA A 158 40.88 -86.73 -19.53
C ALA A 158 39.51 -86.13 -19.92
N GLY A 159 38.40 -86.77 -19.50
CA GLY A 159 37.05 -86.24 -19.71
C GLY A 159 36.77 -84.94 -18.95
N GLY A 160 37.34 -84.79 -17.75
CA GLY A 160 37.21 -83.57 -16.93
C GLY A 160 37.95 -82.35 -17.48
N MET A 161 39.09 -82.54 -18.16
CA MET A 161 39.86 -81.41 -18.71
C MET A 161 39.22 -80.77 -19.95
N ILE A 162 38.49 -81.54 -20.76
CA ILE A 162 37.80 -81.01 -21.96
C ILE A 162 36.53 -80.22 -21.58
N GLY A 163 35.87 -80.58 -20.48
CA GLY A 163 34.67 -79.88 -20.00
C GLY A 163 34.91 -78.44 -19.54
N ASN A 164 36.09 -78.15 -18.97
CA ASN A 164 36.40 -76.83 -18.41
C ASN A 164 36.67 -75.73 -19.47
N GLN A 165 36.70 -76.09 -20.76
CA GLN A 165 36.93 -75.12 -21.83
C GLN A 165 35.64 -74.70 -22.56
N VAL A 166 34.54 -75.44 -22.36
CA VAL A 166 33.21 -75.05 -22.83
C VAL A 166 32.57 -73.99 -21.93
N ASP A 167 32.85 -74.02 -20.62
CA ASP A 167 32.31 -73.01 -19.68
C ASP A 167 32.94 -71.63 -19.81
N LYS A 168 34.15 -71.51 -20.39
CA LYS A 168 34.83 -70.21 -20.57
C LYS A 168 34.25 -69.36 -21.69
N ARG A 169 33.23 -69.85 -22.40
CA ARG A 169 32.46 -69.11 -23.42
C ARG A 169 30.99 -68.96 -23.03
N HIS A 170 30.66 -69.00 -21.73
CA HIS A 170 29.41 -68.39 -21.28
C HIS A 170 29.52 -66.88 -21.50
N VAL A 171 29.01 -66.46 -22.64
CA VAL A 171 28.80 -65.06 -22.98
C VAL A 171 27.68 -64.60 -22.05
N GLY A 172 28.09 -64.07 -20.89
CA GLY A 172 27.18 -63.63 -19.84
C GLY A 172 26.00 -62.86 -20.41
N GLY A 173 24.81 -63.25 -19.97
CA GLY A 173 23.47 -62.76 -20.32
C GLY A 173 23.40 -61.77 -21.49
N ARG A 174 22.88 -62.25 -22.64
CA ARG A 174 22.55 -61.42 -23.82
C ARG A 174 21.82 -60.16 -23.33
N VAL A 175 22.48 -59.00 -23.46
CA VAL A 175 21.87 -57.71 -23.10
C VAL A 175 20.76 -57.46 -24.12
N VAL A 176 19.52 -57.46 -23.66
CA VAL A 176 18.39 -57.08 -24.51
C VAL A 176 17.96 -55.68 -24.17
N ASN A 177 17.71 -54.90 -25.21
CA ASN A 177 17.09 -53.59 -25.08
C ASN A 177 15.59 -53.82 -24.91
N ARG A 178 15.05 -53.38 -23.78
CA ARG A 178 13.61 -53.38 -23.52
C ARG A 178 13.16 -51.93 -23.41
N THR A 179 12.14 -51.55 -24.17
CA THR A 179 11.50 -50.26 -24.00
C THR A 179 10.59 -50.33 -22.77
N GLU A 180 10.84 -49.50 -21.78
CA GLU A 180 10.03 -49.34 -20.59
C GLU A 180 9.41 -47.94 -20.57
N ARG A 181 8.10 -47.87 -20.34
CA ARG A 181 7.36 -46.62 -20.16
C ARG A 181 7.60 -46.12 -18.74
N GLN A 182 8.44 -45.11 -18.58
CA GLN A 182 8.64 -44.46 -17.29
C GLN A 182 7.80 -43.20 -17.23
N CYS A 183 6.92 -43.12 -16.24
CA CYS A 183 6.08 -41.97 -15.97
C CYS A 183 6.52 -41.32 -14.67
N HIS A 184 6.64 -39.98 -14.67
CA HIS A 184 6.87 -39.19 -13.47
C HIS A 184 5.90 -38.02 -13.44
N THR A 185 5.53 -37.59 -12.24
CA THR A 185 4.68 -36.41 -12.06
C THR A 185 5.52 -35.15 -12.15
N GLU A 186 5.17 -34.27 -13.08
CA GLU A 186 5.68 -32.90 -13.14
C GLU A 186 4.61 -31.92 -12.65
N THR A 187 5.03 -30.88 -11.95
CA THR A 187 4.12 -29.84 -11.46
C THR A 187 4.25 -28.62 -12.35
N ALA A 188 3.16 -28.25 -13.03
CA ALA A 188 3.09 -26.97 -13.74
C ALA A 188 2.56 -25.89 -12.80
N THR A 189 3.20 -24.72 -12.80
CA THR A 189 2.76 -23.54 -12.03
C THR A 189 2.10 -22.55 -12.97
N SER A 190 0.88 -22.13 -12.63
CA SER A 190 0.16 -21.08 -13.33
C SER A 190 -0.07 -19.90 -12.39
N GLU A 191 0.27 -18.69 -12.84
CA GLU A 191 0.09 -17.45 -12.07
C GLU A 191 -0.98 -16.57 -12.72
N SER A 192 -1.83 -15.97 -11.89
CA SER A 192 -2.83 -15.01 -12.34
C SER A 192 -2.83 -13.79 -11.43
N THR A 193 -2.63 -12.62 -12.02
CA THR A 193 -2.65 -11.33 -11.30
C THR A 193 -3.91 -10.56 -11.64
N ARG A 194 -4.63 -10.10 -10.63
CA ARG A 194 -5.80 -9.22 -10.79
C ARG A 194 -5.74 -8.02 -9.86
N VAL A 195 -6.35 -6.91 -10.28
CA VAL A 195 -6.52 -5.73 -9.44
C VAL A 195 -7.68 -6.01 -8.47
N THR A 196 -7.44 -5.93 -7.17
CA THR A 196 -8.44 -6.18 -6.12
C THR A 196 -8.96 -4.91 -5.46
N GLY A 197 -8.30 -3.78 -5.69
CA GLY A 197 -8.76 -2.48 -5.24
C GLY A 197 -7.82 -1.35 -5.65
N TYR A 198 -8.04 -0.19 -5.06
CA TYR A 198 -7.29 1.03 -5.31
C TYR A 198 -7.00 1.73 -3.98
N ASN A 199 -5.75 2.13 -3.77
CA ASN A 199 -5.39 3.09 -2.74
C ASN A 199 -5.52 4.48 -3.36
N VAL A 200 -6.40 5.30 -2.79
CA VAL A 200 -6.80 6.59 -3.36
C VAL A 200 -6.35 7.69 -2.42
N THR A 201 -5.59 8.64 -2.95
CA THR A 201 -5.19 9.85 -2.23
C THR A 201 -6.11 10.98 -2.64
N TYR A 202 -6.68 11.67 -1.67
CA TYR A 202 -7.67 12.72 -1.88
C TYR A 202 -7.33 13.99 -1.10
N ARG A 203 -7.91 15.11 -1.53
CA ARG A 203 -7.86 16.41 -0.88
C ARG A 203 -9.27 16.88 -0.56
N ASN A 204 -9.52 17.23 0.70
CA ASN A 204 -10.76 17.82 1.18
C ASN A 204 -10.86 19.31 0.80
N GLU A 205 -12.04 19.90 0.96
CA GLU A 205 -12.25 21.33 0.66
C GLU A 205 -11.50 22.27 1.62
N ASP A 206 -11.20 21.81 2.85
CA ASP A 206 -10.35 22.52 3.81
C ASP A 206 -8.85 22.45 3.47
N GLY A 207 -8.48 21.77 2.40
CA GLY A 207 -7.11 21.57 1.93
C GLY A 207 -6.38 20.38 2.56
N THR A 208 -6.96 19.73 3.57
CA THR A 208 -6.36 18.53 4.17
C THR A 208 -6.34 17.37 3.19
N THR A 209 -5.32 16.52 3.30
CA THR A 209 -5.18 15.33 2.44
C THR A 209 -5.33 14.06 3.23
N GLY A 210 -5.94 13.04 2.62
CA GLY A 210 -6.09 11.72 3.21
C GLY A 210 -5.93 10.60 2.18
N THR A 211 -5.90 9.37 2.68
CA THR A 211 -5.86 8.16 1.85
C THR A 211 -6.98 7.22 2.24
N MET A 212 -7.62 6.58 1.26
CA MET A 212 -8.62 5.54 1.51
C MET A 212 -8.50 4.40 0.51
N ARG A 213 -9.00 3.22 0.89
CA ARG A 213 -9.04 2.05 0.01
C ARG A 213 -10.42 1.93 -0.64
N MET A 214 -10.45 1.75 -1.95
CA MET A 214 -11.67 1.59 -2.74
C MET A 214 -11.65 0.28 -3.51
N ALA A 215 -12.81 -0.37 -3.69
CA ALA A 215 -12.93 -1.59 -4.47
C ALA A 215 -12.91 -1.33 -5.99
N SER A 216 -13.30 -0.13 -6.41
CA SER A 216 -13.39 0.28 -7.81
C SER A 216 -12.58 1.54 -8.05
N LYS A 217 -12.18 1.76 -9.31
CA LYS A 217 -11.39 2.92 -9.69
C LYS A 217 -12.21 4.20 -9.45
N PRO A 218 -11.72 5.16 -8.66
CA PRO A 218 -12.44 6.41 -8.43
C PRO A 218 -12.46 7.28 -9.69
N GLY A 219 -13.44 8.20 -9.75
CA GLY A 219 -13.41 9.34 -10.66
C GLY A 219 -12.57 10.49 -10.10
N ASN A 220 -12.87 11.72 -10.53
CA ASN A 220 -12.14 12.92 -10.08
C ASN A 220 -12.55 13.41 -8.68
N ARG A 221 -13.71 12.97 -8.17
CA ARG A 221 -14.21 13.35 -6.85
C ARG A 221 -14.83 12.14 -6.14
N ILE A 222 -14.73 12.12 -4.82
CA ILE A 222 -15.27 11.05 -3.96
C ILE A 222 -16.27 11.68 -2.97
N PRO A 223 -17.48 11.12 -2.81
CA PRO A 223 -18.40 11.59 -1.78
C PRO A 223 -17.86 11.25 -0.39
N MET A 224 -17.76 12.26 0.48
CA MET A 224 -17.30 12.13 1.88
C MET A 224 -18.47 12.11 2.88
N GLY A 225 -19.70 11.92 2.40
CA GLY A 225 -20.90 11.92 3.22
C GLY A 225 -21.51 13.32 3.32
N THR A 226 -21.90 13.72 4.53
CA THR A 226 -22.50 15.04 4.79
C THR A 226 -21.67 15.85 5.77
N THR A 227 -21.53 17.15 5.50
CA THR A 227 -20.90 18.12 6.39
C THR A 227 -21.90 19.23 6.76
N ASN A 228 -21.60 19.97 7.83
CA ASN A 228 -22.38 21.12 8.25
C ASN A 228 -21.76 22.39 7.66
N ALA A 229 -22.39 22.98 6.66
CA ALA A 229 -22.01 24.27 6.12
C ALA A 229 -22.67 25.39 6.95
N VAL A 230 -21.91 26.43 7.32
CA VAL A 230 -22.46 27.61 7.99
C VAL A 230 -23.16 28.46 6.94
N THR A 231 -24.46 28.66 7.09
CA THR A 231 -25.29 29.44 6.16
C THR A 231 -25.65 30.83 6.68
N GLY A 232 -25.28 31.14 7.93
CA GLY A 232 -25.54 32.43 8.56
C GLY A 232 -25.34 32.37 10.07
N TYR A 233 -25.77 33.42 10.76
CA TYR A 233 -25.59 33.60 12.21
C TYR A 233 -26.86 34.19 12.82
N ASN A 234 -27.32 33.62 13.93
CA ASN A 234 -28.25 34.28 14.83
C ASN A 234 -27.42 35.14 15.80
N VAL A 235 -27.56 36.45 15.70
CA VAL A 235 -26.84 37.41 16.54
C VAL A 235 -27.82 38.02 17.52
N THR A 236 -27.64 37.72 18.80
CA THR A 236 -28.38 38.35 19.89
C THR A 236 -27.61 39.59 20.33
N TYR A 237 -28.26 40.75 20.25
CA TYR A 237 -27.72 42.04 20.65
C TYR A 237 -28.59 42.68 21.72
N ARG A 238 -27.98 43.55 22.51
CA ARG A 238 -28.65 44.36 23.54
C ARG A 238 -28.59 45.83 23.14
N TYR A 239 -29.76 46.45 23.09
CA TYR A 239 -29.93 47.87 22.79
C TYR A 239 -31.07 48.41 23.64
N ASP A 240 -30.85 49.56 24.29
CA ASP A 240 -31.78 50.14 25.27
C ASP A 240 -32.26 49.17 26.37
N GLY A 241 -31.35 48.31 26.84
CA GLY A 241 -31.64 47.32 27.88
C GLY A 241 -32.48 46.11 27.42
N ALA A 242 -32.96 46.09 26.18
CA ALA A 242 -33.67 44.94 25.60
C ALA A 242 -32.75 44.08 24.74
N GLU A 243 -32.89 42.76 24.86
CA GLU A 243 -32.20 41.81 23.98
C GLU A 243 -33.08 41.46 22.77
N LYS A 244 -32.46 41.46 21.58
CA LYS A 244 -33.10 41.10 20.31
C LYS A 244 -32.17 40.22 19.50
N THR A 245 -32.74 39.33 18.69
CA THR A 245 -31.98 38.47 17.78
C THR A 245 -32.23 38.83 16.34
N VAL A 246 -31.17 39.01 15.56
CA VAL A 246 -31.21 39.22 14.11
C VAL A 246 -30.48 38.08 13.39
N LYS A 247 -30.94 37.73 12.19
CA LYS A 247 -30.22 36.82 11.29
C LYS A 247 -29.26 37.63 10.43
N MET A 248 -28.00 37.22 10.38
CA MET A 248 -26.96 37.80 9.55
C MET A 248 -26.34 36.73 8.67
N ASP A 249 -26.00 37.06 7.43
CA ASP A 249 -25.37 36.10 6.50
C ASP A 249 -23.90 35.86 6.85
N ASN A 250 -23.22 36.91 7.33
CA ASN A 250 -21.81 36.87 7.72
C ASN A 250 -21.65 37.03 9.23
N LYS A 251 -20.54 36.49 9.75
CA LYS A 251 -20.18 36.67 11.16
C LYS A 251 -19.98 38.18 11.40
N PRO A 252 -20.58 38.76 12.46
CA PRO A 252 -20.34 40.16 12.78
C PRO A 252 -18.84 40.41 12.97
N SER A 253 -18.33 41.49 12.37
CA SER A 253 -16.91 41.84 12.36
C SER A 253 -16.46 42.57 13.64
N SER A 254 -17.40 42.95 14.49
CA SER A 254 -17.21 43.70 15.72
C SER A 254 -18.14 43.15 16.80
N ASP A 255 -17.85 43.42 18.06
CA ASP A 255 -18.69 43.08 19.21
C ASP A 255 -19.88 44.05 19.38
N ARG A 256 -20.04 45.00 18.45
CA ARG A 256 -21.17 45.93 18.40
C ARG A 256 -21.71 46.09 17.00
N LEU A 257 -23.00 46.35 16.90
CA LEU A 257 -23.70 46.62 15.64
C LEU A 257 -24.18 48.07 15.60
N PRO A 258 -23.95 48.80 14.49
CA PRO A 258 -24.45 50.17 14.36
C PRO A 258 -25.97 50.19 14.28
N VAL A 259 -26.56 51.18 14.94
CA VAL A 259 -27.98 51.49 14.96
C VAL A 259 -28.15 52.93 14.47
N ILE A 260 -28.96 53.11 13.43
CA ILE A 260 -29.28 54.43 12.86
C ILE A 260 -30.79 54.58 12.94
N ASP A 261 -31.26 55.67 13.54
CA ASP A 261 -32.69 55.96 13.74
C ASP A 261 -33.46 54.81 14.43
N GLY A 262 -32.80 54.14 15.38
CA GLY A 262 -33.36 52.98 16.11
C GLY A 262 -33.43 51.68 15.30
N GLN A 263 -32.98 51.68 14.04
CA GLN A 263 -32.89 50.49 13.20
C GLN A 263 -31.46 49.95 13.14
N LEU A 264 -31.34 48.65 13.35
CA LEU A 264 -30.07 47.94 13.27
C LEU A 264 -29.59 47.90 11.81
N VAL A 265 -28.40 48.41 11.56
CA VAL A 265 -27.77 48.34 10.24
C VAL A 265 -26.96 47.05 10.16
N THR A 266 -27.56 46.02 9.56
CA THR A 266 -26.79 44.85 9.13
C THR A 266 -26.09 45.19 7.82
N GLN A 267 -24.82 44.80 7.65
CA GLN A 267 -23.99 45.17 6.49
C GLN A 267 -24.60 44.77 5.12
N THR A 268 -25.70 44.01 5.10
CA THR A 268 -26.46 43.65 3.90
C THR A 268 -27.52 44.68 3.47
N ALA A 269 -27.95 45.62 4.32
CA ALA A 269 -29.00 46.58 3.95
C ALA A 269 -28.49 47.81 3.15
N ALA A 270 -27.18 47.98 3.01
CA ALA A 270 -26.59 49.18 2.37
C ALA A 270 -26.38 49.06 0.84
N LEU A 271 -26.68 47.90 0.22
CA LEU A 271 -26.40 47.68 -1.21
C LEU A 271 -27.62 47.80 -2.14
N ASP A 272 -28.85 47.84 -1.62
CA ASP A 272 -30.06 47.96 -2.45
C ASP A 272 -30.55 49.42 -2.62
N ALA A 273 -29.94 50.39 -1.93
CA ALA A 273 -30.35 51.79 -2.01
C ALA A 273 -29.73 52.59 -3.19
N ASN A 274 -28.85 51.99 -3.99
CA ASN A 274 -28.11 52.67 -5.07
C ASN A 274 -28.39 52.11 -6.47
N ARG A 275 -29.53 51.42 -6.64
CA ARG A 275 -30.00 50.96 -7.95
C ARG A 275 -31.45 51.44 -8.19
N GLN A 276 -31.60 52.73 -8.42
CA GLN A 276 -32.74 53.33 -9.11
C GLN A 276 -32.23 54.07 -10.34
#